data_AF-A0A952P3X7-F1
#
_entry.id   AF-A0A952P3X7-F1
#
_cell.length_a   1.000
_cell.length_b   1.000
_cell.length_c   1.000
_cell.angle_alpha   90.00
_cell.angle_beta   90.00
_cell.angle_gamma   90.00
#
_symmetry.space_group_name_H-M   'P 1'
#
loop_
_entity.id
_entity.type
_entity.pdbx_description
1 polymer ?
#
loop_
_entity_poly.entity_id
_entity_poly.type
_entity_poly.pdbx_seq_one_letter_code
_entity_poly.pdbx_strand_id
1 'polypeptide(L)'
;MFLQGNLQAVFDALYRIGAIDPVLKMDWETVTKQMEAHPDRVLEACRVINTCGGDPNQLEQQLHMMDAQSVHFVALEVAREFCEFQDRKELH
;
A
#
# COMPACT_ATOMS: atom_id res chain seq x y z
N MET A 1 4.65 6.94 8.93
CA MET A 1 5.67 5.89 9.09
C MET A 1 5.64 5.11 7.78
N PHE A 2 6.72 5.18 6.99
CA PHE A 2 6.78 4.58 5.64
C PHE A 2 6.74 3.05 5.71
N LEU A 3 6.46 2.40 4.58
CA LEU A 3 6.54 0.95 4.47
C LEU A 3 8.00 0.50 4.70
N GLN A 4 8.26 -0.06 5.87
CA GLN A 4 9.57 -0.52 6.29
C GLN A 4 9.76 -1.97 5.85
N GLY A 5 10.48 -2.14 4.75
CA GLY A 5 10.87 -3.45 4.25
C GLY A 5 10.06 -3.89 3.04
N ASN A 6 10.78 -4.56 2.13
CA ASN A 6 10.33 -5.23 0.91
C ASN A 6 9.03 -4.68 0.28
N LEU A 7 9.07 -3.43 -0.19
CA LEU A 7 7.97 -2.77 -0.91
C LEU A 7 7.43 -3.66 -2.04
N GLN A 8 8.33 -4.41 -2.67
CA GLN A 8 8.02 -5.40 -3.70
C GLN A 8 7.15 -6.55 -3.19
N ALA A 9 7.38 -7.06 -1.98
CA ALA A 9 6.54 -8.11 -1.39
C ALA A 9 5.13 -7.62 -1.08
N VAL A 10 4.99 -6.36 -0.63
CA VAL A 10 3.68 -5.74 -0.39
C VAL A 10 2.94 -5.52 -1.70
N PHE A 11 3.63 -5.03 -2.73
CA PHE A 11 3.08 -4.90 -4.07
C PHE A 11 2.62 -6.24 -4.64
N ASP A 12 3.46 -7.28 -4.54
CA ASP A 12 3.12 -8.63 -5.00
C ASP A 12 1.89 -9.18 -4.27
N ALA A 13 1.78 -8.97 -2.95
CA ALA A 13 0.60 -9.37 -2.18
C ALA A 13 -0.66 -8.64 -2.64
N LEU A 14 -0.59 -7.31 -2.83
CA LEU A 14 -1.69 -6.50 -3.36
C LEU A 14 -2.09 -6.91 -4.78
N TYR A 15 -1.13 -7.29 -5.61
CA TYR A 15 -1.36 -7.77 -6.96
C TYR A 15 -2.09 -9.12 -6.95
N ARG A 16 -1.65 -10.05 -6.09
CA ARG A 16 -2.26 -11.38 -5.96
C ARG A 16 -3.70 -11.35 -5.49
N ILE A 17 -4.03 -10.46 -4.55
CA ILE A 17 -5.41 -10.29 -4.08
C ILE A 17 -6.27 -9.45 -5.05
N GLY A 18 -5.69 -8.94 -6.14
CA GLY A 18 -6.40 -8.14 -7.15
C GLY A 18 -6.75 -6.72 -6.71
N ALA A 19 -6.07 -6.19 -5.69
CA ALA A 19 -6.32 -4.85 -5.14
C ALA A 19 -5.67 -3.72 -5.96
N ILE A 20 -4.71 -4.03 -6.84
CA ILE A 20 -4.06 -3.04 -7.70
C ILE A 20 -5.03 -2.49 -8.77
N ASP A 21 -5.79 -3.37 -9.42
CA ASP A 21 -6.74 -3.04 -10.49
C ASP A 21 -7.78 -1.95 -10.11
N PRO A 22 -8.47 -2.03 -8.96
CA PRO A 22 -9.40 -0.99 -8.55
C PRO A 22 -8.70 0.33 -8.26
N VAL A 23 -7.50 0.31 -7.68
CA VAL A 23 -6.73 1.52 -7.34
C VAL A 23 -6.27 2.25 -8.60
N LEU A 24 -5.88 1.53 -9.65
CA LEU A 24 -5.55 2.11 -10.96
C LEU A 24 -6.76 2.79 -11.62
N LYS A 25 -7.98 2.34 -11.32
CA LYS A 25 -9.23 2.90 -11.85
C LYS A 25 -9.83 3.98 -10.95
N MET A 26 -9.30 4.17 -9.75
CA MET A 26 -9.77 5.17 -8.80
C MET A 26 -9.19 6.54 -9.08
N ASP A 27 -9.92 7.56 -8.66
CA ASP A 27 -9.46 8.94 -8.65
C ASP A 27 -8.47 9.14 -7.50
N TRP A 28 -7.18 9.21 -7.81
CA TRP A 28 -6.11 9.28 -6.81
C TRP A 28 -6.18 10.56 -5.97
N GLU A 29 -6.68 11.67 -6.52
CA GLU A 29 -6.91 12.90 -5.74
C GLU A 29 -7.97 12.69 -4.67
N THR A 30 -9.06 11.99 -5.00
CA THR A 30 -10.15 11.70 -4.07
C THR A 30 -9.69 10.76 -2.96
N VAL A 31 -8.95 9.71 -3.31
CA VAL A 31 -8.37 8.78 -2.32
C VAL A 31 -7.38 9.50 -1.42
N THR A 32 -6.52 10.37 -1.99
CA THR A 32 -5.56 11.18 -1.22
C THR A 32 -6.29 12.09 -0.22
N LYS A 33 -7.37 12.78 -0.63
CA LYS A 33 -8.19 13.60 0.27
C LYS A 33 -8.81 12.77 1.41
N GLN A 34 -9.22 11.52 1.14
CA GLN A 34 -9.74 10.63 2.18
C GLN A 34 -8.63 10.18 3.15
N MET A 35 -7.41 9.97 2.64
CA MET A 35 -6.25 9.66 3.45
C MET A 35 -5.88 10.85 4.35
N GLU A 36 -5.92 12.08 3.82
CA GLU A 36 -5.71 13.31 4.59
C GLU A 36 -6.79 13.54 5.65
N ALA A 37 -8.03 13.13 5.36
CA ALA A 37 -9.13 13.18 6.33
C ALA A 37 -9.04 12.09 7.42
N HIS A 38 -8.35 10.99 7.14
CA HIS A 38 -8.20 9.84 8.06
C HIS A 38 -6.75 9.36 8.15
N PRO A 39 -5.81 10.21 8.59
CA PRO A 39 -4.39 9.87 8.63
C PRO A 39 -4.10 8.71 9.59
N ASP A 40 -4.90 8.57 10.66
CA ASP A 40 -4.77 7.45 11.61
C ASP A 40 -4.98 6.09 10.95
N ARG A 41 -5.94 5.98 10.02
CA ARG A 41 -6.22 4.72 9.31
C ARG A 41 -5.06 4.32 8.40
N VAL A 42 -4.46 5.30 7.72
CA VAL A 42 -3.29 5.07 6.87
C VAL A 42 -2.11 4.61 7.72
N LEU A 43 -1.87 5.28 8.85
CA LEU A 43 -0.81 4.92 9.78
C LEU A 43 -0.99 3.53 10.38
N GLU A 44 -2.21 3.17 10.76
CA GLU A 44 -2.53 1.86 11.29
C GLU A 44 -2.35 0.78 10.22
N ALA A 45 -2.88 1.01 9.02
CA ALA A 45 -2.69 0.13 7.87
C ALA A 45 -1.21 -0.13 7.56
N CYS A 46 -0.41 0.94 7.46
CA CYS A 46 1.04 0.82 7.25
C CYS A 46 1.74 0.11 8.41
N ARG A 47 1.31 0.33 9.66
CA ARG A 47 1.87 -0.37 10.83
C ARG A 47 1.59 -1.87 10.75
N VAL A 48 0.37 -2.28 10.43
CA VAL A 48 -0.02 -3.70 10.30
C VAL A 48 0.82 -4.38 9.21
N ILE A 49 0.96 -3.73 8.05
CA ILE A 49 1.79 -4.24 6.96
C ILE A 49 3.26 -4.35 7.38
N ASN A 50 3.81 -3.34 8.06
CA ASN A 50 5.18 -3.37 8.57
C ASN A 50 5.41 -4.47 9.61
N THR A 51 4.39 -4.82 10.42
CA THR A 51 4.51 -5.93 11.39
C THR A 51 4.59 -7.31 10.74
N CYS A 52 4.19 -7.45 9.47
CA CYS A 52 4.31 -8.70 8.72
C CYS A 52 5.76 -9.02 8.31
N GLY A 53 6.70 -8.08 8.47
CA GLY A 53 8.13 -8.32 8.25
C GLY A 53 8.51 -8.74 6.81
N GLY A 54 7.63 -8.52 5.84
CA GLY A 54 7.81 -8.96 4.45
C GLY A 54 7.44 -10.42 4.18
N ASP A 55 6.77 -11.12 5.10
CA ASP A 55 6.21 -12.45 4.83
C ASP A 55 4.99 -12.35 3.90
N PRO A 56 5.03 -12.90 2.68
CA PRO A 56 3.96 -12.76 1.70
C PRO A 56 2.63 -13.35 2.17
N ASN A 57 2.67 -14.47 2.90
CA ASN A 57 1.45 -15.15 3.34
C ASN A 57 0.74 -14.35 4.45
N GLN A 58 1.52 -13.76 5.36
CA GLN A 58 0.97 -12.88 6.39
C GLN A 58 0.43 -11.59 5.80
N LEU A 59 1.14 -11.01 4.82
CA LEU A 59 0.70 -9.82 4.10
C LEU A 59 -0.64 -10.07 3.40
N GLU A 60 -0.75 -11.15 2.62
CA GLU A 60 -2.00 -11.53 1.94
C GLU A 60 -3.13 -11.75 2.94
N GLN A 61 -2.88 -12.43 4.07
CA GLN A 61 -3.89 -12.61 5.12
C GLN A 61 -4.33 -11.28 5.73
N GLN A 62 -3.41 -10.41 6.12
CA GLN A 62 -3.75 -9.12 6.72
C GLN A 62 -4.53 -8.25 5.73
N LEU A 63 -4.10 -8.19 4.47
CA LEU A 63 -4.80 -7.46 3.42
C LEU A 63 -6.22 -8.00 3.18
N HIS A 64 -6.44 -9.31 3.29
CA HIS A 64 -7.78 -9.90 3.22
C HIS A 64 -8.66 -9.60 4.44
N MET A 65 -8.06 -9.44 5.63
CA MET A 65 -8.78 -9.09 6.85
C MET A 65 -9.12 -7.60 6.95
N MET A 66 -8.41 -6.76 6.19
CA MET A 66 -8.64 -5.31 6.16
C MET A 66 -9.82 -4.94 5.27
N ASP A 67 -10.50 -3.85 5.63
CA ASP A 67 -11.53 -3.27 4.78
C ASP A 67 -10.94 -2.79 3.45
N ALA A 68 -11.72 -2.90 2.38
CA ALA A 68 -11.29 -2.51 1.03
C ALA A 68 -10.72 -1.08 0.96
N GLN A 69 -11.28 -0.15 1.73
CA GLN A 69 -10.79 1.23 1.78
C GLN A 69 -9.37 1.32 2.34
N SER A 70 -9.06 0.57 3.40
CA SER A 70 -7.72 0.51 3.99
C SER A 70 -6.72 -0.16 3.04
N VAL A 71 -7.15 -1.20 2.33
CA VAL A 71 -6.35 -1.85 1.28
C VAL A 71 -6.03 -0.86 0.14
N HIS A 72 -7.00 -0.04 -0.28
CA HIS A 72 -6.76 0.98 -1.30
C HIS A 72 -5.76 2.04 -0.84
N PHE A 73 -5.82 2.47 0.42
CA PHE A 73 -4.84 3.41 0.97
C PHE A 73 -3.42 2.85 0.95
N VAL A 74 -3.26 1.58 1.37
CA VAL A 74 -1.95 0.91 1.32
C VAL A 74 -1.46 0.79 -0.11
N ALA A 75 -2.33 0.37 -1.04
CA ALA A 75 -1.95 0.22 -2.44
C ALA A 75 -1.53 1.54 -3.09
N LEU A 76 -2.19 2.66 -2.76
CA LEU A 76 -1.81 3.97 -3.26
C LEU A 76 -0.46 4.42 -2.69
N GLU A 77 -0.22 4.24 -1.38
CA GLU A 77 1.09 4.55 -0.78
C GLU A 77 2.21 3.69 -1.36
N VAL A 78 1.98 2.39 -1.53
CA VAL A 78 2.93 1.47 -2.17
C VAL A 78 3.25 1.95 -3.59
N ALA A 79 2.22 2.27 -4.40
CA ALA A 79 2.42 2.74 -5.76
C ALA A 79 3.22 4.05 -5.80
N ARG A 80 2.94 4.98 -4.89
CA ARG A 80 3.64 6.26 -4.78
C ARG A 80 5.10 6.08 -4.37
N GLU A 81 5.35 5.30 -3.32
CA GLU A 81 6.71 4.97 -2.87
C GLU A 81 7.48 4.19 -3.95
N PHE A 82 6.83 3.29 -4.69
CA PHE A 82 7.46 2.51 -5.75
C PHE A 82 7.85 3.39 -6.95
N CYS A 83 6.98 4.31 -7.36
CA CYS A 83 7.29 5.32 -8.38
C CYS A 83 8.46 6.20 -7.94
N GLU A 84 8.46 6.73 -6.71
CA GLU A 84 9.58 7.53 -6.20
C GLU A 84 10.88 6.72 -6.11
N PHE A 85 10.79 5.44 -5.75
CA PHE A 85 11.95 4.57 -5.67
C PHE A 85 12.54 4.25 -7.05
N GLN A 86 11.70 4.01 -8.07
CA GLN A 86 12.16 3.83 -9.46
C GLN A 86 12.77 5.12 -10.02
N ASP A 87 12.10 6.26 -9.82
CA ASP A 87 12.54 7.57 -10.32
C ASP A 87 13.93 7.93 -9.77
N ARG A 88 14.17 7.69 -8.47
CA ARG A 88 15.50 7.86 -7.84
C ARG A 88 16.55 6.89 -8.35
N LYS A 89 16.16 5.73 -8.87
CA LYS A 89 17.08 4.69 -9.37
C LYS A 89 17.48 4.94 -10.82
N GLU A 90 16.65 5.63 -11.59
CA GLU A 90 16.97 6.05 -12.97
C GLU A 90 17.74 7.38 -13.03
N LEU A 91 17.63 8.23 -12.01
CA LEU A 91 18.38 9.48 -11.89
C LEU A 91 19.81 9.34 -11.33
N HIS A 92 20.30 8.12 -11.08
CA HIS A 92 21.63 7.84 -10.53
C HIS A 92 22.44 6.83 -11.36
#